data_AF-A0A5Q4G9Z6-F1
#
_entry.id   AF-A0A5Q4G9Z6-F1
#
_cell.length_a   1.000
_cell.length_b   1.000
_cell.length_c   1.000
_cell.angle_alpha   90.00
_cell.angle_beta   90.00
_cell.angle_gamma   90.00
#
_symmetry.space_group_name_H-M   'P 1'
#
loop_
_entity.id
_entity.type
_entity.pdbx_description
1 polymer ?
#
loop_
_entity_poly.entity_id
_entity_poly.type
_entity_poly.pdbx_seq_one_letter_code
_entity_poly.pdbx_strand_id
1 'polypeptide(L)'
;MEVTCTPAACAQAGKEPGITVHLYDERDRLTRIQYPDGRWIEYSYDVVGNRTELRTANQRTQYSFDVLNRMNTVTAWVNSHCSQGDTITYSYNEVGSRRLVEHANGTVTEYQYDQLNRLTLPRTWDAQANLIQRQQFHLGAAGHREMVVEYPPSV
;
A
#
# COMPACT_ATOMS: atom_id res chain seq x y z
N MET A 1 2.18 47.70 1.11
CA MET A 1 0.71 47.69 0.98
C MET A 1 0.32 46.22 0.88
N GLU A 2 0.19 45.56 2.02
CA GLU A 2 -0.06 44.12 2.08
C GLU A 2 -1.57 43.89 2.05
N VAL A 3 -2.03 43.05 1.12
CA VAL A 3 -3.43 42.67 1.00
C VAL A 3 -3.68 41.48 1.93
N THR A 4 -4.12 41.75 3.14
CA THR A 4 -4.69 40.73 4.03
C THR A 4 -6.13 40.45 3.60
N CYS A 5 -6.39 39.29 3.01
CA CYS A 5 -7.76 38.83 2.74
C CYS A 5 -8.26 38.03 3.95
N THR A 6 -9.28 38.55 4.65
CA THR A 6 -9.96 37.83 5.74
C THR A 6 -11.06 36.92 5.20
N PRO A 7 -11.37 35.78 5.85
CA PRO A 7 -12.17 34.70 5.26
C PRO A 7 -13.67 35.00 5.04
N ALA A 8 -14.15 36.20 5.36
CA ALA A 8 -15.58 36.49 5.47
C ALA A 8 -16.20 37.16 4.23
N ALA A 9 -15.45 37.40 3.14
CA ALA A 9 -15.93 38.22 2.01
C ALA A 9 -16.17 37.47 0.68
N CYS A 10 -15.93 36.16 0.58
CA CYS A 10 -16.20 35.39 -0.64
C CYS A 10 -17.38 34.44 -0.44
N ALA A 11 -18.58 34.99 -0.39
CA ALA A 11 -19.82 34.22 -0.49
C ALA A 11 -20.72 34.85 -1.56
N GLN A 12 -20.39 34.61 -2.83
CA GLN A 12 -21.34 34.73 -3.93
C GLN A 12 -21.52 33.36 -4.61
N ALA A 13 -22.78 32.98 -4.81
CA ALA A 13 -23.17 31.68 -5.29
C ALA A 13 -22.74 31.45 -6.75
N GLY A 14 -21.90 30.43 -6.98
CA GLY A 14 -21.99 29.60 -8.19
C GLY A 14 -20.71 29.31 -8.97
N LYS A 15 -19.57 29.97 -8.73
CA LYS A 15 -18.27 29.68 -9.38
C LYS A 15 -17.06 30.19 -8.57
N GLU A 16 -17.11 30.14 -7.25
CA GLU A 16 -15.86 30.38 -6.49
C GLU A 16 -14.89 29.23 -6.77
N PRO A 17 -13.60 29.52 -7.06
CA PRO A 17 -12.62 28.47 -7.27
C PRO A 17 -12.50 27.63 -6.00
N GLY A 18 -12.57 26.31 -6.14
CA GLY A 18 -12.33 25.42 -5.03
C GLY A 18 -10.87 25.50 -4.58
N ILE A 19 -10.62 25.76 -3.29
CA ILE A 19 -9.28 25.79 -2.72
C ILE A 19 -8.92 24.40 -2.17
N THR A 20 -7.80 23.84 -2.65
CA THR A 20 -7.21 22.64 -2.05
C THR A 20 -6.00 23.05 -1.21
N VAL A 21 -6.03 22.73 0.09
CA VAL A 21 -4.95 23.07 1.03
C VAL A 21 -4.09 21.85 1.28
N HIS A 22 -2.78 22.01 1.17
CA HIS A 22 -1.78 20.99 1.50
C HIS A 22 -1.04 21.43 2.77
N LEU A 23 -0.99 20.54 3.76
CA LEU A 23 -0.28 20.77 5.01
C LEU A 23 0.94 19.84 5.07
N TYR A 24 2.04 20.34 5.62
CA TYR A 24 3.31 19.64 5.71
C TYR A 24 3.82 19.64 7.15
N ASP A 25 4.64 18.66 7.52
CA ASP A 25 5.40 18.66 8.76
C ASP A 25 6.74 19.42 8.62
N GLU A 26 7.51 19.50 9.71
CA GLU A 26 8.82 20.18 9.76
C GLU A 26 9.90 19.56 8.84
N ARG A 27 9.61 18.40 8.25
CA ARG A 27 10.50 17.70 7.29
C ARG A 27 9.98 17.81 5.86
N ASP A 28 9.09 18.76 5.60
CA ASP A 28 8.42 18.99 4.31
C ASP A 28 7.65 17.75 3.78
N ARG A 29 7.15 16.89 4.67
CA ARG A 29 6.33 15.73 4.29
C ARG A 29 4.85 16.09 4.37
N LEU A 30 4.07 15.72 3.35
CA LEU A 30 2.64 15.99 3.27
C LEU A 30 1.88 15.26 4.39
N THR A 31 1.26 16.00 5.31
CA THR A 31 0.48 15.44 6.42
C THR A 31 -1.02 15.48 6.16
N ARG A 32 -1.50 16.41 5.34
CA ARG A 32 -2.93 16.52 5.01
C ARG A 32 -3.21 17.18 3.67
N ILE A 33 -4.21 16.67 2.97
CA ILE A 33 -4.89 17.34 1.86
C ILE A 33 -6.32 17.67 2.33
N GLN A 34 -6.72 18.93 2.22
CA GLN A 34 -8.09 19.38 2.46
C GLN A 34 -8.70 19.84 1.14
N TYR A 35 -9.78 19.19 0.71
CA TYR A 35 -10.49 19.51 -0.52
C TYR A 35 -11.57 20.59 -0.29
N PRO A 36 -12.00 21.29 -1.37
CA PRO A 36 -12.98 22.36 -1.28
C PRO A 36 -14.36 21.92 -0.77
N ASP A 37 -14.69 20.64 -0.97
CA ASP A 37 -15.95 20.03 -0.56
C ASP A 37 -15.93 19.51 0.89
N GLY A 38 -14.89 19.85 1.66
CA GLY A 38 -14.73 19.44 3.05
C GLY A 38 -14.11 18.06 3.25
N ARG A 39 -13.96 17.25 2.18
CA ARG A 39 -13.23 15.97 2.27
C ARG A 39 -11.76 16.20 2.56
N TRP A 40 -11.13 15.22 3.21
CA TRP A 40 -9.71 15.28 3.53
C TRP A 40 -9.06 13.91 3.47
N ILE A 41 -7.74 13.94 3.34
CA ILE A 41 -6.85 12.79 3.50
C ILE A 41 -5.73 13.21 4.43
N GLU A 42 -5.43 12.40 5.44
CA GLU A 42 -4.33 12.61 6.37
C GLU A 42 -3.32 11.47 6.28
N TYR A 43 -2.07 11.82 6.55
CA TYR A 43 -0.94 10.90 6.53
C TYR A 43 -0.14 11.03 7.83
N SER A 44 0.22 9.88 8.40
CA SER A 44 1.16 9.80 9.51
C SER A 44 2.44 9.11 9.07
N TYR A 45 3.55 9.45 9.72
CA TYR A 45 4.86 8.90 9.40
C TYR A 45 5.62 8.51 10.66
N ASP A 46 6.52 7.52 10.53
CA ASP A 46 7.51 7.23 11.56
C ASP A 46 8.70 8.19 11.51
N VAL A 47 9.65 7.96 12.43
CA VAL A 47 10.86 8.76 12.61
C VAL A 47 11.86 8.65 11.46
N VAL A 48 11.86 7.53 10.73
CA VAL A 48 12.78 7.30 9.60
C VAL A 48 12.19 7.76 8.27
N GLY A 49 10.90 8.05 8.20
CA GLY A 49 10.27 8.60 7.00
C GLY A 49 9.16 7.75 6.41
N ASN A 50 8.91 6.55 6.93
CA ASN A 50 7.91 5.67 6.35
C ASN A 50 6.51 6.16 6.72
N ARG A 51 5.58 6.12 5.77
CA ARG A 51 4.17 6.42 6.04
C ARG A 51 3.56 5.28 6.84
N THR A 52 3.11 5.55 8.06
CA THR A 52 2.49 4.59 8.99
C THR A 52 0.97 4.60 8.93
N GLU A 53 0.37 5.66 8.40
CA GLU A 53 -1.08 5.76 8.29
C GLU A 53 -1.52 6.58 7.07
N LEU A 54 -2.64 6.16 6.47
CA LEU A 54 -3.49 6.98 5.61
C LEU A 54 -4.89 6.97 6.23
N ARG A 55 -5.47 8.15 6.42
CA ARG A 55 -6.79 8.30 7.03
C ARG A 55 -7.68 9.23 6.21
N THR A 56 -8.95 8.88 6.12
CA THR A 56 -10.03 9.75 5.65
C THR A 56 -11.16 9.73 6.68
N ALA A 57 -12.25 10.44 6.42
CA ALA A 57 -13.43 10.38 7.29
C ALA A 57 -13.99 8.95 7.46
N ASN A 58 -13.84 8.10 6.42
CA ASN A 58 -14.51 6.80 6.36
C ASN A 58 -13.58 5.59 6.36
N GLN A 59 -12.28 5.81 6.14
CA GLN A 59 -11.31 4.74 5.97
C GLN A 59 -10.03 5.05 6.71
N ARG A 60 -9.40 3.99 7.19
CA ARG A 60 -8.07 4.03 7.77
C ARG A 60 -7.25 2.90 7.17
N THR A 61 -6.03 3.18 6.78
CA THR A 61 -5.04 2.16 6.40
C THR A 61 -3.80 2.39 7.24
N GLN A 62 -3.35 1.37 7.95
CA GLN A 62 -2.09 1.39 8.69
C GLN A 62 -1.06 0.56 7.96
N TYR A 63 0.18 1.02 8.09
CA TYR A 63 1.35 0.37 7.53
C TYR A 63 2.34 0.11 8.66
N SER A 64 2.88 -1.09 8.72
CA SER A 64 4.02 -1.41 9.59
C SER A 64 5.22 -1.78 8.75
N PHE A 65 6.41 -1.62 9.34
CA PHE A 65 7.68 -1.89 8.70
C PHE A 65 8.51 -2.78 9.63
N ASP A 66 9.32 -3.64 9.03
CA ASP A 66 10.28 -4.45 9.78
C ASP A 66 11.52 -3.62 10.18
N VAL A 67 12.44 -4.25 10.92
CA VAL A 67 13.68 -3.60 11.40
C VAL A 67 14.62 -3.13 10.27
N LEU A 68 14.41 -3.60 9.03
CA LEU A 68 15.15 -3.20 7.84
C LEU A 68 14.39 -2.14 7.01
N ASN A 69 13.33 -1.54 7.57
CA ASN A 69 12.46 -0.55 6.93
C ASN A 69 11.73 -1.07 5.69
N ARG A 70 11.41 -2.37 5.65
CA ARG A 70 10.59 -2.97 4.58
C ARG A 70 9.16 -3.12 5.08
N MET A 71 8.18 -2.93 4.19
CA MET A 71 6.77 -3.04 4.55
C MET A 71 6.44 -4.44 5.08
N ASN A 72 6.00 -4.52 6.33
CA ASN A 72 5.69 -5.78 7.00
C ASN A 72 4.18 -6.07 6.97
N THR A 73 3.34 -5.07 7.23
CA THR A 73 1.88 -5.23 7.14
C THR A 73 1.19 -4.02 6.52
N VAL A 74 0.05 -4.29 5.89
CA VAL A 74 -0.96 -3.30 5.52
C VAL A 74 -2.27 -3.74 6.13
N THR A 75 -2.87 -2.91 6.98
CA THR A 75 -4.17 -3.23 7.59
C THR A 75 -5.17 -2.14 7.24
N ALA A 76 -6.36 -2.51 6.75
CA ALA A 76 -7.40 -1.57 6.33
C ALA A 76 -8.65 -1.69 7.22
N TRP A 77 -9.24 -0.56 7.62
CA TRP A 77 -10.49 -0.49 8.39
C TRP A 77 -11.51 0.42 7.72
N VAL A 78 -12.79 0.09 7.93
CA VAL A 78 -13.95 0.91 7.58
C VAL A 78 -14.73 1.30 8.84
N ASN A 79 -15.33 2.48 8.86
CA ASN A 79 -16.02 3.09 10.00
C ASN A 79 -17.53 2.68 10.06
N SER A 80 -18.41 3.19 10.94
CA SER A 80 -18.30 4.18 12.02
C SER A 80 -17.66 3.58 13.28
N HIS A 81 -16.36 3.85 13.38
CA HIS A 81 -15.46 3.68 14.54
C HIS A 81 -14.65 2.37 14.66
N CYS A 82 -14.57 1.61 13.55
CA CYS A 82 -13.62 0.54 13.16
C CYS A 82 -14.08 -0.90 13.46
N SER A 83 -14.51 -1.64 12.43
CA SER A 83 -14.69 -3.11 12.43
C SER A 83 -13.66 -3.83 11.54
N GLN A 84 -13.51 -5.15 11.76
CA GLN A 84 -12.36 -6.04 11.50
C GLN A 84 -11.45 -5.64 10.34
N GLY A 85 -10.16 -5.48 10.66
CA GLY A 85 -9.15 -4.99 9.73
C GLY A 85 -8.53 -6.11 8.92
N ASP A 86 -8.82 -6.13 7.61
CA ASP A 86 -8.14 -7.00 6.67
C ASP A 86 -6.65 -6.63 6.67
N THR A 87 -5.83 -7.57 7.11
CA THR A 87 -4.38 -7.43 7.14
C THR A 87 -3.75 -8.24 6.03
N ILE A 88 -2.88 -7.59 5.26
CA ILE A 88 -1.94 -8.25 4.36
C ILE A 88 -0.58 -8.23 5.04
N THR A 89 0.05 -9.39 5.17
CA THR A 89 1.39 -9.56 5.75
C THR A 89 2.39 -9.89 4.66
N TYR A 90 3.59 -9.32 4.76
CA TYR A 90 4.70 -9.55 3.86
C TYR A 90 5.87 -10.14 4.64
N SER A 91 6.49 -11.19 4.12
CA SER A 91 7.76 -11.68 4.64
C SER A 91 8.83 -11.66 3.55
N TYR A 92 10.08 -11.64 3.98
CA TYR A 92 11.24 -11.50 3.12
C TYR A 92 12.27 -12.58 3.43
N ASN A 93 13.06 -12.96 2.44
CA ASN A 93 14.23 -13.79 2.62
C ASN A 93 15.44 -12.96 3.11
N GLU A 94 16.54 -13.64 3.42
CA GLU A 94 17.77 -13.04 3.95
C GLU A 94 18.38 -11.98 3.03
N VAL A 95 18.23 -12.14 1.70
CA VAL A 95 18.77 -11.20 0.70
C VAL A 95 17.85 -10.02 0.40
N GLY A 96 16.71 -9.90 1.09
CA GLY A 96 15.83 -8.75 0.95
C GLY A 96 14.61 -8.94 0.07
N SER A 97 14.52 -10.05 -0.66
CA SER A 97 13.41 -10.31 -1.59
C SER A 97 12.18 -10.83 -0.86
N ARG A 98 11.00 -10.40 -1.32
CA ARG A 98 9.73 -10.82 -0.76
C ARG A 98 9.55 -12.33 -0.93
N ARG A 99 9.41 -13.05 0.16
CA ARG A 99 9.22 -14.50 0.18
C ARG A 99 7.74 -14.88 0.21
N LEU A 100 6.93 -14.19 1.00
CA LEU A 100 5.53 -14.54 1.24
C LEU A 100 4.64 -13.29 1.24
N VAL A 101 3.42 -13.44 0.76
CA VAL A 101 2.30 -12.52 0.97
C VAL A 101 1.14 -13.32 1.53
N GLU A 102 0.61 -12.91 2.67
CA GLU A 102 -0.56 -13.52 3.30
C GLU A 102 -1.69 -12.50 3.30
N HIS A 103 -2.80 -12.83 2.67
CA HIS A 103 -3.98 -11.97 2.59
C HIS A 103 -4.98 -12.31 3.68
N ALA A 104 -5.80 -11.32 4.07
CA ALA A 104 -6.82 -11.47 5.11
C ALA A 104 -7.87 -12.56 4.79
N ASN A 105 -8.14 -12.79 3.50
CA ASN A 105 -9.04 -13.85 3.05
C ASN A 105 -8.42 -15.27 3.12
N GLY A 106 -7.21 -15.40 3.68
CA GLY A 106 -6.46 -16.65 3.80
C GLY A 106 -5.71 -17.07 2.54
N THR A 107 -5.79 -16.31 1.44
CA THR A 107 -4.95 -16.56 0.26
C THR A 107 -3.48 -16.27 0.59
N VAL A 108 -2.59 -17.17 0.22
CA VAL A 108 -1.15 -17.03 0.44
C VAL A 108 -0.41 -17.13 -0.87
N THR A 109 0.52 -16.22 -1.15
CA THR A 109 1.44 -16.31 -2.30
C THR A 109 2.88 -16.42 -1.82
N GLU A 110 3.58 -17.47 -2.23
CA GLU A 110 5.02 -17.65 -2.01
C GLU A 110 5.79 -17.38 -3.30
N TYR A 111 6.97 -16.79 -3.14
CA TYR A 111 7.90 -16.46 -4.23
C TYR A 111 9.24 -17.17 -4.02
N GLN A 112 9.72 -17.84 -5.06
CA GLN A 112 11.08 -18.35 -5.12
C GLN A 112 11.91 -17.62 -6.17
N TYR A 113 13.21 -17.60 -5.93
CA TYR A 113 14.17 -16.85 -6.71
C TYR A 113 15.35 -17.74 -7.10
N ASP A 114 16.02 -17.41 -8.20
CA ASP A 114 17.31 -17.99 -8.54
C ASP A 114 18.47 -17.33 -7.76
N GLN A 115 19.69 -17.78 -8.01
CA GLN A 115 20.90 -17.29 -7.34
C GLN A 115 21.23 -15.82 -7.66
N LEU A 116 20.68 -15.28 -8.75
CA LEU A 116 20.79 -13.86 -9.10
C LEU A 116 19.64 -13.03 -8.52
N ASN A 117 18.85 -13.62 -7.61
CA ASN A 117 17.71 -13.01 -6.95
C ASN A 117 16.59 -12.59 -7.92
N ARG A 118 16.42 -13.36 -9.01
CA ARG A 118 15.35 -13.15 -10.00
C ARG A 118 14.19 -14.12 -9.74
N LEU A 119 12.95 -13.63 -9.82
CA LEU A 119 11.75 -14.44 -9.54
C LEU A 119 11.61 -15.59 -10.54
N THR A 120 11.47 -16.82 -10.04
CA THR A 120 11.36 -18.04 -10.87
C THR A 120 10.08 -18.83 -10.62
N LEU A 121 9.50 -18.78 -9.43
CA LEU A 121 8.34 -19.63 -9.09
C LEU A 121 7.39 -18.95 -8.08
N PRO A 122 6.44 -18.12 -8.54
CA PRO A 122 5.30 -17.73 -7.73
C PRO A 122 4.28 -18.88 -7.61
N ARG A 123 3.79 -19.10 -6.40
CA ARG A 123 2.74 -20.08 -6.09
C ARG A 123 1.72 -19.44 -5.17
N THR A 124 0.44 -19.65 -5.45
CA THR A 124 -0.67 -19.12 -4.66
C THR A 124 -1.58 -20.25 -4.21
N TRP A 125 -1.93 -20.25 -2.93
CA TRP A 125 -2.89 -21.15 -2.33
C TRP A 125 -4.09 -20.39 -1.77
N ASP A 126 -5.25 -21.02 -1.77
CA ASP A 126 -6.42 -20.51 -1.06
C ASP A 126 -6.30 -20.73 0.47
N ALA A 127 -7.31 -20.31 1.21
CA ALA A 127 -7.37 -20.44 2.67
C ALA A 127 -7.42 -21.90 3.16
N GLN A 128 -7.74 -22.85 2.28
CA GLN A 128 -7.77 -24.28 2.54
C GLN A 128 -6.46 -24.97 2.12
N ALA A 129 -5.44 -24.19 1.75
CA ALA A 129 -4.15 -24.64 1.25
C ALA A 129 -4.23 -25.42 -0.09
N ASN A 130 -5.27 -25.23 -0.89
CA ASN A 130 -5.31 -25.75 -2.26
C ASN A 130 -4.50 -24.85 -3.18
N LEU A 131 -3.68 -25.42 -4.05
CA LEU A 131 -2.90 -24.66 -5.01
C LEU A 131 -3.80 -24.14 -6.14
N ILE A 132 -4.05 -22.82 -6.13
CA ILE A 132 -4.92 -22.14 -7.10
C ILE A 132 -4.16 -21.50 -8.25
N GLN A 133 -2.87 -21.22 -8.08
CA GLN A 133 -2.02 -20.72 -9.15
C GLN A 133 -0.57 -21.14 -8.94
N ARG A 134 0.09 -21.57 -10.02
CA ARG A 134 1.54 -21.78 -10.05
C ARG A 134 2.07 -21.43 -11.43
N GLN A 135 3.13 -20.63 -11.47
CA GLN A 135 3.86 -20.33 -12.70
C GLN A 135 5.35 -20.61 -12.50
N GLN A 136 6.02 -21.18 -13.48
CA GLN A 136 7.46 -21.34 -13.49
C GLN A 136 8.07 -20.53 -14.63
N PHE A 137 9.02 -19.65 -14.30
CA PHE A 137 9.71 -18.80 -15.25
C PHE A 137 11.10 -19.36 -15.53
N HIS A 138 11.40 -19.56 -16.81
CA HIS A 138 12.74 -19.80 -17.29
C HIS A 138 13.30 -18.48 -17.81
N LEU A 139 14.39 -18.04 -17.20
CA LEU A 139 14.98 -16.74 -17.45
C LEU A 139 16.27 -16.90 -18.24
N GLY A 140 16.39 -16.15 -19.32
CA GLY A 140 17.63 -16.03 -20.08
C GLY A 140 18.72 -15.31 -19.28
N ALA A 141 19.94 -15.28 -19.80
CA ALA A 141 21.08 -14.63 -19.14
C ALA A 141 20.82 -13.14 -18.84
N ALA A 142 20.12 -12.44 -19.74
CA ALA A 142 19.75 -11.03 -19.57
C ALA A 142 18.50 -10.81 -18.69
N GLY A 143 17.91 -11.87 -18.10
CA GLY A 143 16.79 -11.77 -17.16
C GLY A 143 15.40 -11.66 -17.79
N HIS A 144 15.29 -11.65 -19.11
CA HIS A 144 14.00 -11.77 -19.79
C HIS A 144 13.44 -13.19 -19.61
N ARG A 145 12.12 -13.31 -19.55
CA ARG A 145 11.42 -14.59 -19.53
C ARG A 145 11.49 -15.20 -20.93
N GLU A 146 12.18 -16.33 -21.05
CA GLU A 146 12.22 -17.12 -22.30
C GLU A 146 11.02 -18.07 -22.37
N MET A 147 10.59 -18.58 -21.21
CA MET A 147 9.45 -19.48 -21.11
C MET A 147 8.70 -19.24 -19.80
N VAL A 148 7.38 -19.36 -19.87
CA VAL A 148 6.48 -19.41 -18.71
C VAL A 148 5.69 -20.71 -18.79
N VAL A 149 5.83 -21.56 -17.77
CA VAL A 149 4.97 -22.73 -17.59
C VAL A 149 3.88 -22.36 -16.62
N GLU A 150 2.62 -22.40 -17.07
CA GLU A 150 1.45 -22.21 -16.21
C GLU A 150 0.87 -23.57 -15.86
N TYR A 151 0.64 -23.81 -14.57
CA TYR A 151 0.03 -25.05 -14.11
C TYR A 151 -1.45 -24.78 -13.81
N PRO A 152 -2.37 -25.65 -14.27
CA PRO A 152 -3.77 -25.53 -13.89
C PRO A 152 -3.92 -25.65 -12.37
N PRO A 153 -4.99 -25.08 -11.78
CA PRO A 153 -5.33 -25.31 -10.39
C PRO A 153 -5.40 -26.81 -10.10
N SER A 154 -4.92 -27.23 -8.93
CA SER A 154 -5.06 -28.62 -8.50
C SER A 154 -6.54 -28.87 -8.17
N VAL A 155 -7.15 -29.85 -8.86
CA VAL A 155 -8.56 -30.24 -8.69
C VAL A 155 -8.76 -31.02 -7.39
#